data_AF-A0A383A989-F1
#
_entry.id   AF-A0A383A989-F1
#
_cell.length_a   1.000
_cell.length_b   1.000
_cell.length_c   1.000
_cell.angle_alpha   90.00
_cell.angle_beta   90.00
_cell.angle_gamma   90.00
#
_symmetry.space_group_name_H-M   'P 1'
#
loop_
_entity.id
_entity.type
_entity.pdbx_description
1 polymer ?
#
loop_
_entity_poly.entity_id
_entity_poly.type
_entity_poly.pdbx_seq_one_letter_code
_entity_poly.pdbx_strand_id
1 'polypeptide(L)'
;MSETEIKTFMAPAQLEIQQVFDDERFPNVVVTPHGTVLASWGSPNIRVRRSEDGGITWGEEITIVQSGFHGGGTTINETNAEILVFVEDDHPPAPSTIYRSKDDGKTWQAEKVTTHADSSGKLPSMHMNEHGITLKYGKYKGRLLRPTRFYGEGNRPESLWPTHFTNAIFSDDGGETWQTSEPFPENGTGEAAVAELSDGRIYYNSRRHWAPEGKNPR
;
A
#
# COMPACT_ATOMS: atom_id res chain seq x y z
N MET A 1 -11.08 30.62 8.65
CA MET A 1 -11.48 30.25 7.29
C MET A 1 -11.82 31.54 6.56
N SER A 2 -10.96 31.97 5.65
CA SER A 2 -11.16 33.19 4.85
C SER A 2 -11.95 32.85 3.58
N GLU A 3 -12.70 33.82 3.03
CA GLU A 3 -13.54 33.67 1.82
C GLU A 3 -12.82 33.08 0.59
N THR A 4 -11.48 33.07 0.58
CA THR A 4 -10.66 32.47 -0.47
C THR A 4 -10.85 30.95 -0.57
N GLU A 5 -11.20 30.27 0.53
CA GLU A 5 -11.26 28.80 0.59
C GLU A 5 -12.46 28.19 -0.14
N ILE A 6 -13.61 28.89 -0.20
CA ILE A 6 -14.82 28.35 -0.84
C ILE A 6 -14.79 28.51 -2.36
N LYS A 7 -14.20 29.60 -2.89
CA LYS A 7 -14.21 29.89 -4.34
C LYS A 7 -13.53 28.78 -5.16
N THR A 8 -12.49 28.16 -4.64
CA THR A 8 -11.79 27.04 -5.29
C THR A 8 -12.72 25.84 -5.53
N PHE A 9 -13.67 25.58 -4.63
CA PHE A 9 -14.66 24.49 -4.77
C PHE A 9 -15.91 24.89 -5.57
N MET A 10 -16.04 26.17 -5.93
CA MET A 10 -17.15 26.69 -6.76
C MET A 10 -16.78 26.87 -8.23
N ALA A 11 -15.50 26.72 -8.58
CA ALA A 11 -15.05 26.74 -9.97
C ALA A 11 -15.54 25.49 -10.72
N PRO A 12 -15.65 25.54 -12.07
CA PRO A 12 -15.90 24.35 -12.87
C PRO A 12 -14.87 23.26 -12.55
N ALA A 13 -15.31 21.99 -12.52
CA ALA A 13 -14.41 20.86 -12.33
C ALA A 13 -13.33 20.87 -13.42
N GLN A 14 -12.07 20.82 -13.01
CA GLN A 14 -10.91 20.70 -13.89
C GLN A 14 -10.31 19.30 -13.71
N LEU A 15 -9.94 18.68 -14.83
CA LEU A 15 -9.20 17.43 -14.85
C LEU A 15 -8.01 17.62 -15.80
N GLU A 16 -6.82 17.68 -15.21
CA GLU A 16 -5.56 17.65 -15.94
C GLU A 16 -4.98 16.25 -15.84
N ILE A 17 -4.47 15.74 -16.96
CA ILE A 17 -3.85 14.41 -17.04
C ILE A 17 -2.41 14.60 -17.45
N GLN A 18 -1.51 14.14 -16.59
CA GLN A 18 -0.08 14.10 -16.86
C GLN A 18 0.43 12.68 -16.65
N GLN A 19 1.29 12.24 -17.56
CA GLN A 19 2.00 10.98 -17.43
C GLN A 19 3.24 11.17 -16.54
N VAL A 20 3.28 10.44 -15.42
CA VAL A 20 4.40 10.48 -14.45
C VAL A 20 5.49 9.45 -14.78
N PHE A 21 5.06 8.28 -15.26
CA PHE A 21 5.90 7.17 -15.73
C PHE A 21 5.34 6.63 -17.05
N ASP A 22 6.20 6.16 -17.95
CA ASP A 22 5.83 5.69 -19.29
C ASP A 22 6.06 4.20 -19.55
N ASP A 23 6.65 3.50 -18.59
CA ASP A 23 6.91 2.06 -18.60
C ASP A 23 6.53 1.41 -17.27
N GLU A 24 6.63 0.08 -17.20
CA GLU A 24 6.34 -0.75 -16.02
C GLU A 24 4.90 -0.59 -15.45
N ARG A 25 4.64 -1.07 -14.23
CA ARG A 25 3.31 -1.09 -13.57
C ARG A 25 3.45 -0.98 -12.04
N PHE A 26 2.30 -1.09 -11.35
CA PHE A 26 2.13 -1.15 -9.89
C PHE A 26 2.30 0.20 -9.16
N PRO A 27 1.37 1.15 -9.40
CA PRO A 27 1.38 2.43 -8.70
C PRO A 27 0.98 2.31 -7.23
N ASN A 28 1.58 3.14 -6.39
CA ASN A 28 0.87 3.80 -5.30
C ASN A 28 1.12 5.31 -5.35
N VAL A 29 0.19 6.09 -4.80
CA VAL A 29 0.37 7.53 -4.59
C VAL A 29 0.06 7.83 -3.14
N VAL A 30 0.97 8.54 -2.47
CA VAL A 30 0.82 8.97 -1.08
C VAL A 30 1.19 10.44 -0.94
N VAL A 31 0.69 11.09 0.11
CA VAL A 31 1.04 12.47 0.45
C VAL A 31 1.73 12.48 1.81
N THR A 32 2.92 13.07 1.87
CA THR A 32 3.70 13.16 3.11
C THR A 32 3.15 14.28 4.01
N PRO A 33 3.48 14.30 5.32
CA PRO A 33 3.12 15.42 6.20
C PRO A 33 3.69 16.78 5.77
N HIS A 34 4.69 16.81 4.88
CA HIS A 34 5.23 18.03 4.29
C HIS A 34 4.43 18.52 3.06
N GLY A 35 3.38 17.80 2.65
CA GLY A 35 2.57 18.12 1.48
C GLY A 35 3.15 17.60 0.15
N THR A 36 4.25 16.85 0.20
CA THR A 36 4.84 16.24 -0.99
C THR A 36 3.97 15.09 -1.48
N VAL A 37 3.60 15.11 -2.75
CA VAL A 37 2.97 13.97 -3.44
C VAL A 37 4.08 13.04 -3.91
N LEU A 38 4.06 11.79 -3.46
CA LEU A 38 5.02 10.76 -3.83
C LEU A 38 4.29 9.69 -4.63
N ALA A 39 4.69 9.50 -5.88
CA ALA A 39 4.25 8.39 -6.72
C ALA A 39 5.33 7.30 -6.71
N SER A 40 5.01 6.11 -6.19
CA SER A 40 5.88 4.94 -6.25
C SER A 40 5.41 3.97 -7.33
N TRP A 41 6.36 3.31 -7.98
CA TRP A 41 6.11 2.55 -9.21
C TRP A 41 7.14 1.45 -9.41
N GLY A 42 6.76 0.37 -10.09
CA GLY A 42 7.69 -0.39 -10.90
C GLY A 42 7.78 -1.89 -10.71
N SER A 43 8.28 -2.55 -11.74
CA SER A 43 8.77 -3.92 -11.78
C SER A 43 9.48 -4.11 -13.14
N PRO A 44 10.80 -4.35 -13.19
CA PRO A 44 11.68 -4.66 -12.06
C PRO A 44 12.22 -3.44 -11.28
N ASN A 45 12.15 -2.22 -11.82
CA ASN A 45 12.80 -1.06 -11.22
C ASN A 45 11.86 -0.33 -10.27
N ILE A 46 12.06 -0.50 -8.96
CA ILE A 46 11.27 0.20 -7.96
C ILE A 46 11.78 1.64 -7.86
N ARG A 47 10.90 2.59 -8.16
CA ARG A 47 11.24 4.00 -8.30
C ARG A 47 10.15 4.90 -7.77
N VAL A 48 10.52 6.14 -7.50
CA VAL A 48 9.59 7.19 -7.10
C VAL A 48 9.83 8.47 -7.90
N ARG A 49 8.77 9.26 -8.05
CA ARG A 49 8.87 10.69 -8.36
C ARG A 49 8.16 11.47 -7.26
N ARG A 50 8.66 12.68 -7.01
CA ARG A 50 8.16 13.61 -5.99
C ARG A 50 7.59 14.84 -6.67
N SER A 51 6.48 15.33 -6.15
CA SER A 51 5.94 16.64 -6.47
C SER A 51 5.79 17.46 -5.17
N GLU A 52 6.32 18.68 -5.17
CA GLU A 52 6.28 19.60 -4.02
C GLU A 52 5.25 20.72 -4.23
N ASP A 53 4.46 20.65 -5.31
CA ASP A 53 3.46 21.64 -5.72
C ASP A 53 2.07 21.01 -5.95
N GLY A 54 1.79 19.88 -5.30
CA GLY A 54 0.48 19.23 -5.34
C GLY A 54 0.19 18.42 -6.60
N GLY A 55 1.23 18.01 -7.34
CA GLY A 55 1.14 17.18 -8.53
C GLY A 55 1.25 17.94 -9.85
N ILE A 56 1.48 19.26 -9.82
CA ILE A 56 1.58 20.12 -11.02
C ILE A 56 2.91 19.84 -11.75
N THR A 57 4.01 19.75 -11.02
CA THR A 57 5.31 19.35 -11.57
C THR A 57 5.90 18.19 -10.79
N TRP A 58 6.71 17.39 -11.48
CA TRP A 58 7.34 16.20 -10.92
C TRP A 58 8.86 16.31 -11.09
N GLY A 59 9.58 16.06 -10.00
CA GLY A 59 11.03 16.03 -9.99
C GLY A 59 11.61 14.84 -10.77
N GLU A 60 12.93 14.74 -10.72
CA GLU A 60 13.67 13.62 -11.31
C GLU A 60 13.23 12.28 -10.68
N GLU A 61 13.39 11.22 -11.47
CA GLU A 61 13.17 9.85 -11.01
C GLU A 61 14.24 9.45 -9.99
N ILE A 62 13.81 8.85 -8.88
CA ILE A 62 14.68 8.30 -7.84
C ILE A 62 14.47 6.80 -7.80
N THR A 63 15.51 6.04 -8.13
CA THR A 63 15.48 4.57 -8.01
C THR A 63 15.65 4.15 -6.55
N ILE A 64 14.70 3.39 -6.02
CA ILE A 64 14.77 2.73 -4.70
C ILE A 64 15.62 1.46 -4.82
N VAL A 65 15.32 0.61 -5.81
CA VAL A 65 16.06 -0.63 -6.12
C VAL A 65 15.81 -1.07 -7.57
N GLN A 66 16.83 -1.61 -8.24
CA GLN A 66 16.79 -1.95 -9.68
C GLN A 66 16.17 -3.32 -10.00
N SER A 67 15.99 -4.18 -9.00
CA SER A 67 15.47 -5.54 -9.20
C SER A 67 14.54 -5.91 -8.06
N GLY A 68 13.24 -5.83 -8.32
CA GLY A 68 12.22 -6.32 -7.43
C GLY A 68 10.82 -6.19 -8.02
N PHE A 69 9.84 -6.48 -7.19
CA PHE A 69 8.43 -6.43 -7.51
C PHE A 69 7.74 -5.51 -6.52
N HIS A 70 7.14 -4.42 -6.99
CA HIS A 70 6.48 -3.46 -6.10
C HIS A 70 5.31 -4.15 -5.37
N GLY A 71 5.44 -4.31 -4.06
CA GLY A 71 4.45 -4.99 -3.22
C GLY A 71 3.17 -4.17 -2.99
N GLY A 72 3.11 -2.94 -3.50
CA GLY A 72 2.05 -2.00 -3.15
C GLY A 72 2.16 -1.61 -1.67
N GLY A 73 1.07 -1.08 -1.11
CA GLY A 73 1.03 -0.79 0.32
C GLY A 73 2.05 0.27 0.77
N THR A 74 2.53 1.16 -0.12
CA THR A 74 3.39 2.27 0.29
C THR A 74 2.74 2.99 1.47
N THR A 75 3.45 3.09 2.60
CA THR A 75 2.86 3.53 3.87
C THR A 75 3.62 4.74 4.40
N ILE A 76 2.89 5.81 4.66
CA ILE A 76 3.40 6.97 5.40
C ILE A 76 3.12 6.74 6.87
N ASN A 77 4.17 6.76 7.69
CA ASN A 77 4.03 6.88 9.13
C ASN A 77 3.77 8.35 9.48
N GLU A 78 2.51 8.73 9.65
CA GLU A 78 2.14 10.13 9.92
C GLU A 78 2.62 10.62 11.30
N THR A 79 3.11 9.74 12.17
CA THR A 79 3.63 10.14 13.50
C THR A 79 5.06 10.70 13.45
N ASN A 80 5.83 10.34 12.43
CA ASN A 80 7.25 10.73 12.29
C ASN A 80 7.66 11.10 10.85
N ALA A 81 6.71 11.11 9.91
CA ALA A 81 6.90 11.40 8.48
C ALA A 81 7.80 10.42 7.72
N GLU A 82 8.13 9.25 8.28
CA GLU A 82 8.88 8.22 7.57
C GLU A 82 7.99 7.49 6.55
N ILE A 83 8.60 7.03 5.46
CA ILE A 83 7.91 6.40 4.33
C ILE A 83 8.43 4.98 4.16
N LEU A 84 7.54 4.01 4.00
CA LEU A 84 7.85 2.60 3.79
C LEU A 84 7.35 2.14 2.43
N VAL A 85 8.25 1.56 1.63
CA VAL A 85 7.95 0.88 0.37
C VAL A 85 8.28 -0.59 0.52
N PHE A 86 7.35 -1.46 0.14
CA PHE A 86 7.48 -2.90 0.28
C PHE A 86 7.85 -3.51 -1.06
N VAL A 87 8.96 -4.24 -1.12
CA VAL A 87 9.47 -4.83 -2.36
C VAL A 87 9.63 -6.34 -2.14
N GLU A 88 9.06 -7.12 -3.06
CA GLU A 88 9.28 -8.58 -3.11
C GLU A 88 10.35 -8.91 -4.15
N ASP A 89 11.12 -9.98 -3.94
CA ASP A 89 12.23 -10.35 -4.85
C ASP A 89 11.73 -10.78 -6.25
N ASP A 90 10.52 -11.33 -6.34
CA ASP A 90 9.84 -11.75 -7.57
C ASP A 90 8.31 -11.57 -7.39
N HIS A 91 7.53 -11.95 -8.40
CA HIS A 91 6.08 -12.02 -8.30
C HIS A 91 5.68 -12.86 -7.07
N PRO A 92 4.82 -12.31 -6.20
CA PRO A 92 4.47 -12.97 -4.96
C PRO A 92 3.83 -14.36 -5.12
N PRO A 93 4.03 -15.26 -4.12
CA PRO A 93 4.75 -15.02 -2.86
C PRO A 93 6.27 -15.11 -2.99
N ALA A 94 7.00 -14.16 -2.40
CA ALA A 94 8.45 -14.14 -2.39
C ALA A 94 9.00 -13.48 -1.10
N PRO A 95 10.30 -13.63 -0.77
CA PRO A 95 10.90 -12.83 0.29
C PRO A 95 10.68 -11.34 0.03
N SER A 96 10.47 -10.57 1.10
CA SER A 96 10.25 -9.14 1.02
C SER A 96 11.29 -8.35 1.80
N THR A 97 11.62 -7.17 1.27
CA THR A 97 12.45 -6.15 1.90
C THR A 97 11.63 -4.86 1.98
N ILE A 98 11.69 -4.18 3.13
CA ILE A 98 11.11 -2.84 3.26
C ILE A 98 12.21 -1.82 2.97
N TYR A 99 11.89 -0.81 2.17
CA TYR A 99 12.74 0.35 1.96
C TYR A 99 12.16 1.54 2.68
N ARG A 100 12.95 2.17 3.54
CA ARG A 100 12.54 3.31 4.35
C ARG A 100 13.17 4.60 3.86
N SER A 101 12.37 5.64 3.74
CA SER A 101 12.85 7.02 3.64
C SER A 101 12.54 7.79 4.93
N LYS A 102 13.53 8.55 5.40
CA LYS A 102 13.43 9.45 6.57
C LYS A 102 13.57 10.93 6.20
N ASP A 103 13.68 11.21 4.91
CA ASP A 103 13.98 12.52 4.34
C ASP A 103 12.99 12.86 3.22
N ASP A 104 11.73 12.52 3.45
CA ASP A 104 10.60 12.89 2.60
C ASP A 104 10.64 12.27 1.20
N GLY A 105 11.15 11.04 1.09
CA GLY A 105 11.22 10.26 -0.16
C GLY A 105 12.45 10.53 -1.01
N LYS A 106 13.45 11.25 -0.50
CA LYS A 106 14.67 11.63 -1.25
C LYS A 106 15.71 10.52 -1.26
N THR A 107 15.92 9.84 -0.14
CA THR A 107 16.81 8.69 -0.03
C THR A 107 16.12 7.51 0.63
N TRP A 108 16.59 6.30 0.32
CA TRP A 108 15.96 5.05 0.72
C TRP A 108 16.98 4.07 1.27
N GLN A 109 16.65 3.41 2.37
CA GLN A 109 17.50 2.41 3.03
C GLN A 109 16.73 1.09 3.15
N ALA A 110 17.38 0.00 2.77
CA ALA A 110 16.82 -1.35 2.90
C ALA A 110 16.82 -1.78 4.37
N GLU A 111 15.69 -2.30 4.83
CA GLU A 111 15.46 -2.82 6.17
C GLU A 111 14.84 -4.21 6.07
N LYS A 112 15.48 -5.17 6.74
CA LYS A 112 14.85 -6.47 7.01
C LYS A 112 14.07 -6.34 8.30
N VAL A 113 12.77 -6.63 8.22
CA VAL A 113 11.85 -6.55 9.35
C VAL A 113 11.38 -7.95 9.74
N THR A 114 10.88 -8.08 10.97
CA THR A 114 10.26 -9.32 11.42
C THR A 114 8.77 -9.29 11.12
N THR A 115 8.26 -10.28 10.38
CA THR A 115 6.82 -10.45 10.13
C THR A 115 6.35 -11.75 10.77
N HIS A 116 5.39 -11.66 11.67
CA HIS A 116 4.78 -12.80 12.33
C HIS A 116 3.56 -13.29 11.54
N ALA A 117 3.38 -14.60 11.52
CA ALA A 117 2.21 -15.23 10.92
C ALA A 117 0.91 -14.92 11.68
N ASP A 118 -0.23 -15.17 11.03
CA ASP A 118 -1.54 -15.12 11.68
C ASP A 118 -1.69 -16.21 12.77
N SER A 119 -2.85 -16.26 13.47
CA SER A 119 -3.05 -17.24 14.54
C SER A 119 -3.02 -18.71 14.06
N SER A 120 -3.09 -18.94 12.75
CA SER A 120 -3.04 -20.26 12.12
C SER A 120 -1.66 -20.58 11.53
N GLY A 121 -0.66 -19.72 11.71
CA GLY A 121 0.70 -19.91 11.20
C GLY A 121 0.89 -19.55 9.72
N LYS A 122 -0.04 -18.80 9.11
CA LYS A 122 0.07 -18.36 7.72
C LYS A 122 0.79 -17.01 7.62
N LEU A 123 1.81 -16.94 6.77
CA LEU A 123 2.55 -15.72 6.49
C LEU A 123 1.88 -14.90 5.37
N PRO A 124 1.89 -13.56 5.47
CA PRO A 124 1.38 -12.68 4.44
C PRO A 124 2.38 -12.54 3.30
N SER A 125 1.89 -12.08 2.15
CA SER A 125 2.68 -11.62 1.02
C SER A 125 2.16 -10.24 0.56
N MET A 126 3.05 -9.43 -0.03
CA MET A 126 2.82 -8.01 -0.16
C MET A 126 1.92 -7.65 -1.33
N HIS A 127 1.93 -8.38 -2.45
CA HIS A 127 0.91 -8.34 -3.51
C HIS A 127 0.26 -6.97 -3.80
N MET A 128 0.88 -6.08 -4.57
CA MET A 128 0.30 -4.91 -5.28
C MET A 128 -0.98 -4.25 -4.69
N ASN A 129 -1.08 -4.11 -3.38
CA ASN A 129 -2.23 -3.55 -2.68
C ASN A 129 -2.21 -2.02 -2.77
N GLU A 130 -3.34 -1.37 -2.48
CA GLU A 130 -3.36 0.09 -2.31
C GLU A 130 -2.49 0.51 -1.12
N HIS A 131 -2.16 1.79 -1.02
CA HIS A 131 -1.33 2.36 0.04
C HIS A 131 -1.81 1.96 1.44
N GLY A 132 -0.85 1.88 2.38
CA GLY A 132 -1.16 1.70 3.79
C GLY A 132 -1.59 3.00 4.47
N ILE A 133 -2.00 2.91 5.73
CA ILE A 133 -2.46 4.03 6.53
C ILE A 133 -1.80 4.05 7.91
N THR A 134 -1.71 5.24 8.51
CA THR A 134 -1.46 5.42 9.94
C THR A 134 -2.80 5.69 10.63
N LEU A 135 -3.15 4.90 11.64
CA LEU A 135 -4.40 5.08 12.37
C LEU A 135 -4.39 6.38 13.18
N LYS A 136 -5.50 7.12 13.14
CA LYS A 136 -5.68 8.44 13.74
C LYS A 136 -6.55 8.40 14.99
N TYR A 137 -7.35 7.36 15.18
CA TYR A 137 -8.35 7.28 16.25
C TYR A 137 -8.16 6.08 17.19
N GLY A 138 -8.80 6.18 18.35
CA GLY A 138 -8.93 5.06 19.29
C GLY A 138 -7.63 4.61 19.97
N LYS A 139 -7.68 3.40 20.55
CA LYS A 139 -6.60 2.81 21.36
C LYS A 139 -5.31 2.57 20.57
N TYR A 140 -5.43 2.35 19.25
CA TYR A 140 -4.33 1.98 18.37
C TYR A 140 -3.86 3.15 17.49
N LYS A 141 -4.17 4.39 17.87
CA LYS A 141 -3.68 5.58 17.18
C LYS A 141 -2.14 5.51 17.02
N GLY A 142 -1.65 5.76 15.81
CA GLY A 142 -0.24 5.68 15.43
C GLY A 142 0.17 4.33 14.83
N ARG A 143 -0.67 3.30 14.93
CA ARG A 143 -0.43 2.01 14.27
C ARG A 143 -0.35 2.17 12.75
N LEU A 144 0.64 1.54 12.15
CA LEU A 144 0.72 1.35 10.70
C LEU A 144 -0.14 0.15 10.32
N LEU A 145 -0.93 0.27 9.26
CA LEU A 145 -1.81 -0.78 8.78
C LEU A 145 -1.81 -0.79 7.26
N ARG A 146 -1.64 -1.97 6.65
CA ARG A 146 -1.83 -2.13 5.20
C ARG A 146 -2.43 -3.49 4.84
N PRO A 147 -3.13 -3.59 3.70
CA PRO A 147 -3.65 -4.86 3.21
C PRO A 147 -2.50 -5.77 2.75
N THR A 148 -2.70 -7.08 2.84
CA THR A 148 -1.80 -8.15 2.37
C THR A 148 -2.62 -9.31 1.80
N ARG A 149 -1.94 -10.30 1.23
CA ARG A 149 -2.59 -11.52 0.73
C ARG A 149 -1.92 -12.78 1.26
N PHE A 150 -2.72 -13.80 1.50
CA PHE A 150 -2.27 -15.18 1.61
C PHE A 150 -2.60 -15.96 0.33
N TYR A 151 -1.60 -16.64 -0.23
CA TYR A 151 -1.69 -17.34 -1.52
C TYR A 151 -2.14 -18.80 -1.42
N GLY A 152 -2.59 -19.26 -0.25
CA GLY A 152 -3.13 -20.61 -0.12
C GLY A 152 -2.16 -21.69 -0.59
N GLU A 153 -2.63 -22.55 -1.49
CA GLU A 153 -1.87 -23.65 -2.09
C GLU A 153 -0.99 -23.22 -3.28
N GLY A 154 -1.12 -21.97 -3.75
CA GLY A 154 -0.31 -21.41 -4.83
C GLY A 154 -1.07 -20.44 -5.73
N ASN A 155 -0.34 -19.51 -6.36
CA ASN A 155 -0.95 -18.46 -7.18
C ASN A 155 -1.67 -18.97 -8.45
N ARG A 156 -1.18 -20.08 -9.02
CA ARG A 156 -1.69 -20.71 -10.24
C ARG A 156 -1.67 -22.23 -10.09
N PRO A 157 -2.57 -22.96 -10.78
CA PRO A 157 -3.65 -22.49 -11.66
C PRO A 157 -4.82 -21.82 -10.91
N GLU A 158 -5.78 -21.24 -11.64
CA GLU A 158 -6.92 -20.49 -11.05
C GLU A 158 -7.81 -21.35 -10.15
N SER A 159 -7.78 -22.67 -10.30
CA SER A 159 -8.47 -23.61 -9.41
C SER A 159 -7.97 -23.54 -7.96
N LEU A 160 -6.82 -22.92 -7.70
CA LEU A 160 -6.29 -22.70 -6.34
C LEU A 160 -6.78 -21.40 -5.69
N TRP A 161 -7.36 -20.47 -6.46
CA TRP A 161 -7.88 -19.21 -5.93
C TRP A 161 -8.90 -19.34 -4.78
N PRO A 162 -9.76 -20.38 -4.69
CA PRO A 162 -10.62 -20.59 -3.53
C PRO A 162 -9.86 -20.78 -2.21
N THR A 163 -8.55 -21.01 -2.25
CA THR A 163 -7.69 -21.15 -1.06
C THR A 163 -7.01 -19.84 -0.66
N HIS A 164 -7.10 -18.81 -1.52
CA HIS A 164 -6.54 -17.48 -1.25
C HIS A 164 -7.46 -16.70 -0.32
N PHE A 165 -6.89 -15.83 0.49
CA PHE A 165 -7.63 -14.76 1.15
C PHE A 165 -6.75 -13.54 1.32
N THR A 166 -7.38 -12.38 1.48
CA THR A 166 -6.71 -11.15 1.89
C THR A 166 -6.73 -11.01 3.41
N ASN A 167 -5.77 -10.30 3.95
CA ASN A 167 -5.66 -9.97 5.38
C ASN A 167 -4.91 -8.63 5.51
N ALA A 168 -4.49 -8.24 6.69
CA ALA A 168 -3.64 -7.08 6.87
C ALA A 168 -2.37 -7.45 7.61
N ILE A 169 -1.36 -6.59 7.47
CA ILE A 169 -0.28 -6.49 8.46
C ILE A 169 -0.37 -5.16 9.18
N PHE A 170 0.03 -5.16 10.45
CA PHE A 170 0.11 -3.96 11.25
C PHE A 170 1.36 -3.92 12.10
N SER A 171 1.80 -2.70 12.41
CA SER A 171 2.95 -2.44 13.28
C SER A 171 2.63 -1.31 14.27
N ASP A 172 3.05 -1.51 15.52
CA ASP A 172 2.92 -0.53 16.60
C ASP A 172 4.28 0.09 17.00
N ASP A 173 5.38 -0.31 16.34
CA ASP A 173 6.75 0.09 16.65
C ASP A 173 7.43 0.84 15.48
N GLY A 174 6.64 1.51 14.65
CA GLY A 174 7.15 2.29 13.52
C GLY A 174 7.57 1.44 12.32
N GLY A 175 7.15 0.18 12.25
CA GLY A 175 7.41 -0.72 11.15
C GLY A 175 8.61 -1.63 11.33
N GLU A 176 9.13 -1.79 12.56
CA GLU A 176 10.25 -2.71 12.86
C GLU A 176 9.76 -4.16 12.98
N THR A 177 8.61 -4.36 13.62
CA THR A 177 7.90 -5.64 13.68
C THR A 177 6.48 -5.53 13.14
N TRP A 178 6.07 -6.57 12.42
CA TRP A 178 4.77 -6.65 11.78
C TRP A 178 4.01 -7.89 12.25
N GLN A 179 2.76 -7.68 12.64
CA GLN A 179 1.82 -8.73 13.00
C GLN A 179 0.84 -8.92 11.85
N THR A 180 0.51 -10.17 11.53
CA THR A 180 -0.49 -10.49 10.53
C THR A 180 -1.86 -10.62 11.18
N SER A 181 -2.88 -9.98 10.60
CA SER A 181 -4.25 -10.08 11.07
C SER A 181 -4.86 -11.43 10.71
N GLU A 182 -5.97 -11.74 11.38
CA GLU A 182 -6.84 -12.82 10.94
C GLU A 182 -7.33 -12.61 9.50
N PRO A 183 -7.69 -13.71 8.81
CA PRO A 183 -8.20 -13.66 7.44
C PRO A 183 -9.41 -12.74 7.28
N PHE A 184 -9.49 -12.09 6.12
CA PHE A 184 -10.76 -11.54 5.64
C PHE A 184 -11.80 -12.68 5.56
N PRO A 185 -13.08 -12.44 5.88
CA PRO A 185 -14.06 -13.51 6.02
C PRO A 185 -14.32 -14.34 4.74
N GLU A 186 -13.97 -13.80 3.58
CA GLU A 186 -14.16 -14.45 2.28
C GLU A 186 -12.83 -14.92 1.67
N ASN A 187 -12.84 -16.16 1.17
CA ASN A 187 -11.78 -16.68 0.31
C ASN A 187 -11.95 -16.18 -1.13
N GLY A 188 -10.94 -16.45 -1.97
CA GLY A 188 -10.94 -15.99 -3.36
C GLY A 188 -10.70 -14.50 -3.50
N THR A 189 -10.19 -13.85 -2.46
CA THR A 189 -9.90 -12.41 -2.42
C THR A 189 -8.46 -12.10 -2.82
N GLY A 190 -8.19 -10.85 -3.19
CA GLY A 190 -6.94 -10.39 -3.82
C GLY A 190 -6.55 -8.98 -3.39
N GLU A 191 -6.12 -8.14 -4.35
CA GLU A 191 -5.71 -6.76 -4.06
C GLU A 191 -6.79 -6.01 -3.28
N ALA A 192 -6.39 -5.23 -2.29
CA ALA A 192 -7.27 -4.59 -1.35
C ALA A 192 -6.83 -3.17 -1.01
N ALA A 193 -7.75 -2.44 -0.39
CA ALA A 193 -7.55 -1.11 0.16
C ALA A 193 -8.19 -1.03 1.55
N VAL A 194 -7.61 -0.20 2.42
CA VAL A 194 -8.14 0.10 3.75
C VAL A 194 -8.35 1.59 3.93
N ALA A 195 -9.39 1.95 4.67
CA ALA A 195 -9.62 3.30 5.14
C ALA A 195 -10.07 3.27 6.60
N GLU A 196 -9.51 4.16 7.42
CA GLU A 196 -10.03 4.38 8.77
C GLU A 196 -11.25 5.31 8.70
N LEU A 197 -12.37 4.85 9.26
CA LEU A 197 -13.61 5.62 9.35
C LEU A 197 -13.53 6.62 10.52
N SER A 198 -14.40 7.63 10.50
CA SER A 198 -14.44 8.69 11.51
C SER A 198 -14.75 8.21 12.93
N ASP A 199 -15.26 6.99 13.09
CA ASP A 199 -15.49 6.32 14.38
C ASP A 199 -14.36 5.35 14.79
N GLY A 200 -13.26 5.32 14.05
CA GLY A 200 -12.09 4.47 14.29
C GLY A 200 -12.22 3.02 13.82
N ARG A 201 -13.35 2.63 13.20
CA ARG A 201 -13.43 1.34 12.50
C ARG A 201 -12.59 1.37 11.23
N ILE A 202 -12.13 0.20 10.80
CA ILE A 202 -11.45 0.03 9.51
C ILE A 202 -12.46 -0.46 8.48
N TYR A 203 -12.64 0.31 7.41
CA TYR A 203 -13.26 -0.15 6.19
C TYR A 203 -12.22 -0.89 5.35
N TYR A 204 -12.50 -2.15 5.05
CA TYR A 204 -11.63 -3.01 4.26
C TYR A 204 -12.37 -3.40 2.98
N ASN A 205 -11.79 -3.08 1.83
CA ASN A 205 -12.34 -3.42 0.52
C ASN A 205 -11.33 -4.28 -0.23
N SER A 206 -11.78 -5.40 -0.80
CA SER A 206 -10.91 -6.29 -1.55
C SER A 206 -11.52 -6.66 -2.88
N ARG A 207 -10.66 -6.70 -3.89
CA ARG A 207 -10.92 -7.34 -5.17
C ARG A 207 -11.20 -8.82 -4.95
N ARG A 208 -12.23 -9.30 -5.63
CA ARG A 208 -12.56 -10.72 -5.69
C ARG A 208 -12.01 -11.34 -6.97
N HIS A 209 -11.31 -12.46 -6.84
CA HIS A 209 -10.82 -13.29 -7.95
C HIS A 209 -11.69 -14.52 -8.18
N TRP A 210 -12.35 -15.00 -7.13
CA TRP A 210 -13.19 -16.19 -7.20
C TRP A 210 -14.44 -16.03 -6.34
N ALA A 211 -15.54 -16.62 -6.81
CA ALA A 211 -16.77 -16.75 -6.05
C ALA A 211 -17.35 -18.17 -6.22
N PRO A 212 -18.05 -18.70 -5.22
CA PRO A 212 -18.84 -19.91 -5.38
C PRO A 212 -19.85 -19.80 -6.53
N GLU A 213 -20.26 -20.94 -7.09
CA GLU A 213 -21.28 -20.98 -8.12
C GLU A 213 -22.56 -20.23 -7.69
N GLY A 214 -23.14 -19.46 -8.61
CA GLY A 214 -24.31 -18.63 -8.34
C GLY A 214 -24.03 -17.31 -7.59
N LYS A 215 -22.77 -16.99 -7.26
CA LYS A 215 -22.35 -15.68 -6.73
C LYS A 215 -21.58 -14.90 -7.79
N ASN A 216 -21.69 -13.57 -7.78
CA ASN A 216 -20.91 -12.72 -8.67
C ASN A 216 -19.44 -12.68 -8.21
N PRO A 217 -18.47 -13.04 -9.07
CA PRO A 217 -17.05 -12.91 -8.78
C PRO A 217 -16.50 -11.49 -8.96
N ARG A 218 -17.32 -10.53 -9.40
CA ARG A 218 -16.99 -9.11 -9.59
C ARG A 218 -17.73 -8.22 -8.61
#